data_AF-A0A1Q3CDX9-F1
#
_entry.id   AF-A0A1Q3CDX9-F1
#
_cell.length_a   1.000
_cell.length_b   1.000
_cell.length_c   1.000
_cell.angle_alpha   90.00
_cell.angle_beta   90.00
_cell.angle_gamma   90.00
#
_symmetry.space_group_name_H-M   'P 1'
#
loop_
_entity.id
_entity.type
_entity.pdbx_description
1 polymer ?
#
loop_
_entity_poly.entity_id
_entity_poly.type
_entity_poly.pdbx_seq_one_letter_code
_entity_poly.pdbx_strand_id
1 'polypeptide(L)'
;MVVMKGNKINHLYHLQGSTVIGSADVSSSSVSEDDKTKQWHMRLGHMSERGLTILSKRGLLCGEQTTPLEFCEHRVIGKQSRVRFNIGTHSIKGTLDYIHSDLWGPAEVPS
;
A
#
# COMPACT_ATOMS: atom_id res chain seq x y z
N MET A 1 32.81 0.58 5.91
CA MET A 1 32.26 0.15 4.59
C MET A 1 31.66 1.37 3.91
N VAL A 2 32.09 1.71 2.69
CA VAL A 2 31.55 2.85 1.92
C VAL A 2 30.84 2.29 0.70
N VAL A 3 29.54 2.57 0.56
CA VAL A 3 28.68 1.95 -0.47
C VAL A 3 28.68 2.76 -1.78
N MET A 4 28.82 4.08 -1.69
CA MET A 4 28.96 4.97 -2.86
C MET A 4 29.50 6.34 -2.44
N LYS A 5 30.21 7.04 -3.33
CA LYS A 5 30.61 8.45 -3.15
C LYS A 5 29.96 9.29 -4.26
N GLY A 6 29.44 10.46 -3.92
CA GLY A 6 28.81 11.38 -4.87
C GLY A 6 29.03 12.84 -4.50
N ASN A 7 28.97 13.72 -5.49
CA ASN A 7 29.14 15.16 -5.29
C ASN A 7 27.85 15.78 -4.73
N LYS A 8 27.97 16.51 -3.62
CA LYS A 8 26.87 17.26 -2.99
C LYS A 8 26.89 18.70 -3.47
N ILE A 9 25.81 19.14 -4.11
CA ILE A 9 25.60 20.53 -4.55
C ILE A 9 24.23 20.97 -4.04
N ASN A 10 24.14 22.12 -3.38
CA ASN A 10 22.89 22.67 -2.83
C ASN A 10 22.09 21.66 -1.99
N HIS A 11 22.77 20.91 -1.11
CA HIS A 11 22.18 19.86 -0.27
C HIS A 11 21.64 18.62 -1.01
N LEU A 12 21.76 18.56 -2.33
CA LEU A 12 21.40 17.40 -3.14
C LEU A 12 22.64 16.63 -3.59
N TYR A 13 22.59 15.31 -3.59
CA TYR A 13 23.63 14.48 -4.20
C TYR A 13 23.29 14.28 -5.68
N HIS A 14 24.18 14.70 -6.58
CA HIS A 14 24.00 14.49 -8.00
C HIS A 14 24.48 13.10 -8.41
N LEU A 15 23.62 12.34 -9.09
CA LEU A 15 24.01 11.07 -9.70
C LEU A 15 24.82 11.37 -10.96
N GLN A 16 26.12 11.13 -10.91
CA GLN A 16 27.02 11.33 -12.04
C GLN A 16 27.29 9.95 -12.68
N GLY A 17 26.49 9.60 -13.68
CA GLY A 17 26.61 8.33 -14.40
C GLY A 17 26.13 8.46 -15.84
N SER A 18 26.65 7.64 -16.74
CA SER A 18 26.18 7.52 -18.11
C SER A 18 25.10 6.44 -18.20
N THR A 19 23.93 6.76 -18.75
CA THR A 19 22.93 5.74 -19.06
C THR A 19 23.44 4.89 -20.21
N VAL A 20 23.79 3.63 -19.94
CA VAL A 20 24.03 2.66 -21.00
C VAL A 20 22.67 2.32 -21.60
N ILE A 21 22.41 2.81 -22.82
CA ILE A 21 21.23 2.41 -23.60
C ILE A 21 21.54 1.03 -24.19
N GLY A 22 21.54 0.00 -23.33
CA GLY A 22 21.48 -1.38 -23.77
C GLY A 22 20.01 -1.72 -24.05
N SER A 23 19.74 -2.37 -25.17
CA SER A 23 18.45 -3.05 -25.36
C SER A 23 18.35 -4.11 -24.26
N ALA A 24 17.55 -3.82 -23.23
CA ALA A 24 17.15 -4.83 -22.29
C ALA A 24 16.09 -5.67 -22.99
N ASP A 25 16.40 -6.94 -23.23
CA ASP A 25 15.43 -7.88 -23.75
C ASP A 25 14.39 -8.11 -22.64
N VAL A 26 13.31 -7.36 -22.69
CA VAL A 26 12.18 -7.57 -21.79
C VAL A 26 11.48 -8.80 -22.33
N SER A 27 11.59 -9.92 -21.62
CA SER A 27 10.75 -11.09 -21.88
C SER A 27 9.29 -10.69 -21.68
N SER A 28 8.66 -10.19 -22.74
CA SER A 28 7.22 -10.03 -22.85
C SER A 28 6.66 -11.40 -23.13
N SER A 29 6.28 -12.13 -22.07
CA SER A 29 5.31 -13.19 -22.25
C SER A 29 4.07 -12.59 -22.90
N SER A 30 3.46 -13.30 -23.84
CA SER A 30 2.15 -12.95 -24.38
C SER A 30 1.13 -13.05 -23.25
N VAL A 31 0.99 -11.99 -22.47
CA VAL A 31 0.07 -11.93 -21.35
C VAL A 31 -1.34 -11.90 -21.91
N SER A 32 -2.21 -12.81 -21.45
CA SER A 32 -3.63 -12.77 -21.83
C SER A 32 -4.27 -11.46 -21.34
N GLU A 33 -5.35 -11.05 -21.99
CA GLU A 33 -6.10 -9.83 -21.61
C GLU A 33 -6.52 -9.81 -20.13
N ASP A 34 -6.86 -10.99 -19.57
CA ASP A 34 -7.18 -11.17 -18.15
C ASP A 34 -6.01 -10.82 -17.24
N ASP A 35 -4.81 -11.24 -17.63
CA ASP A 35 -3.62 -11.02 -16.82
C ASP A 35 -3.15 -9.55 -16.91
N LYS A 36 -3.44 -8.86 -18.02
CA LYS A 36 -3.20 -7.42 -18.17
C LYS A 36 -4.12 -6.58 -17.28
N THR A 37 -5.41 -6.91 -17.21
CA THR A 37 -6.36 -6.21 -16.33
C THR A 37 -5.94 -6.35 -14.86
N LYS A 38 -5.52 -7.56 -14.45
CA LYS A 38 -4.99 -7.83 -13.11
C LYS A 38 -3.71 -7.05 -12.83
N GLN A 39 -2.81 -6.91 -13.79
CA GLN A 39 -1.61 -6.08 -13.65
C GLN A 39 -1.96 -4.60 -13.43
N TRP A 40 -2.89 -4.04 -14.22
CA TRP A 40 -3.34 -2.66 -14.02
C TRP A 40 -4.02 -2.46 -12.67
N HIS A 41 -4.82 -3.42 -12.22
CA HIS A 41 -5.40 -3.43 -10.86
C HIS A 41 -4.32 -3.30 -9.78
N MET A 42 -3.25 -4.10 -9.85
CA MET A 42 -2.15 -4.04 -8.88
C MET A 42 -1.35 -2.74 -9.00
N ARG A 43 -0.97 -2.33 -10.21
CA ARG A 43 -0.19 -1.09 -10.46
C ARG A 43 -0.88 0.17 -9.97
N LEU A 44 -2.22 0.22 -10.06
CA LEU A 44 -3.02 1.38 -9.67
C LEU A 44 -3.59 1.29 -8.25
N GLY A 45 -2.99 0.46 -7.38
CA GLY A 45 -3.35 0.41 -5.97
C GLY A 45 -4.69 -0.29 -5.70
N HIS A 46 -4.90 -1.44 -6.32
CA HIS A 46 -6.12 -2.24 -6.19
C HIS A 46 -7.39 -1.51 -6.65
N MET A 47 -7.29 -0.77 -7.75
CA MET A 47 -8.40 -0.02 -8.34
C MET A 47 -9.59 -0.94 -8.69
N SER A 48 -10.81 -0.41 -8.60
CA SER A 48 -12.02 -1.17 -8.98
C SER A 48 -12.10 -1.42 -10.49
N GLU A 49 -12.80 -2.48 -10.88
CA GLU A 49 -13.13 -2.78 -12.29
C GLU A 49 -13.75 -1.58 -12.99
N ARG A 50 -14.76 -0.95 -12.35
CA ARG A 50 -15.37 0.28 -12.87
C ARG A 50 -14.35 1.39 -13.12
N GLY A 51 -13.37 1.55 -12.24
CA GLY A 51 -12.29 2.53 -12.40
C GLY A 51 -11.42 2.21 -13.61
N LEU A 52 -11.01 0.94 -13.74
CA LEU A 52 -10.23 0.49 -14.89
C LEU A 52 -11.01 0.65 -16.21
N THR A 53 -12.30 0.30 -16.25
CA THR A 53 -13.14 0.47 -17.45
C THR A 53 -13.23 1.94 -17.88
N ILE A 54 -13.28 2.88 -16.92
CA ILE A 54 -13.27 4.31 -17.23
C ILE A 54 -11.92 4.73 -17.83
N LEU A 55 -10.80 4.24 -17.27
CA LEU A 55 -9.46 4.54 -17.79
C LEU A 55 -9.24 3.94 -19.19
N SER A 56 -9.69 2.71 -19.42
CA SER A 56 -9.65 2.04 -20.73
C SER A 56 -10.43 2.83 -21.78
N LYS A 57 -11.68 3.23 -21.47
CA LYS A 57 -12.51 4.07 -22.36
C LYS A 57 -11.87 5.43 -22.68
N ARG A 58 -11.02 5.94 -21.80
CA ARG A 58 -10.27 7.19 -22.00
C ARG A 58 -8.93 6.98 -22.71
N GLY A 59 -8.58 5.75 -23.05
CA GLY A 59 -7.30 5.40 -23.67
C GLY A 59 -6.10 5.50 -22.73
N LEU A 60 -6.32 5.59 -21.41
CA LEU A 60 -5.25 5.82 -20.42
C LEU A 60 -4.53 4.52 -19.99
N LEU A 61 -4.98 3.36 -20.46
CA LEU A 61 -4.36 2.05 -20.22
C LEU A 61 -3.58 1.55 -21.45
N CYS A 62 -2.96 2.45 -22.22
CA CYS A 62 -2.21 2.09 -23.45
C CYS A 62 -3.05 1.34 -24.51
N GLY A 63 -4.36 1.60 -24.56
CA GLY A 63 -5.28 0.93 -25.49
C GLY A 63 -5.74 -0.46 -25.04
N GLU A 64 -5.39 -0.88 -23.82
CA GLU A 64 -5.79 -2.19 -23.29
C GLU A 64 -7.29 -2.24 -22.96
N GLN A 65 -7.91 -3.36 -23.31
CA GLN A 65 -9.28 -3.66 -22.94
C GLN A 65 -9.31 -4.26 -21.53
N THR A 66 -10.29 -3.84 -20.72
CA THR A 66 -10.46 -4.38 -19.36
C THR A 66 -11.40 -5.57 -19.40
N THR A 67 -10.98 -6.69 -18.82
CA THR A 67 -11.81 -7.86 -18.58
C THR A 67 -12.35 -7.85 -17.14
N PRO A 68 -13.31 -8.72 -16.79
CA PRO A 68 -13.81 -8.81 -15.42
C PRO A 68 -12.68 -9.11 -14.43
N LEU A 69 -12.66 -8.41 -13.29
CA LEU A 69 -11.66 -8.63 -12.25
C LEU A 69 -12.09 -9.73 -11.28
N GLU A 70 -11.17 -10.64 -10.96
CA GLU A 70 -11.36 -11.58 -9.86
C GLU A 70 -11.39 -10.88 -8.49
N PHE A 71 -11.83 -11.64 -7.48
CA PHE A 71 -11.84 -11.19 -6.11
C PHE A 71 -10.44 -10.78 -5.62
N CYS A 72 -10.37 -9.62 -4.95
CA CYS A 72 -9.13 -9.08 -4.42
C CYS A 72 -9.20 -8.99 -2.88
N GLU A 73 -8.52 -9.92 -2.22
CA GLU A 73 -8.41 -9.97 -0.75
C GLU A 73 -7.78 -8.71 -0.17
N HIS A 74 -6.70 -8.21 -0.79
CA HIS A 74 -5.97 -7.02 -0.35
C HIS A 74 -6.87 -5.78 -0.27
N ARG A 75 -7.80 -5.63 -1.22
CA ARG A 75 -8.79 -4.54 -1.20
C ARG A 75 -9.74 -4.66 0.00
N VAL A 76 -10.15 -5.88 0.37
CA VAL A 76 -11.10 -6.12 1.47
C VAL A 76 -10.42 -5.83 2.81
N ILE A 77 -9.22 -6.39 3.01
CA ILE A 77 -8.44 -6.20 4.23
C ILE A 77 -8.08 -4.71 4.39
N GLY A 78 -7.64 -4.05 3.32
CA GLY A 78 -7.27 -2.64 3.35
C GLY A 78 -8.45 -1.68 3.58
N LYS A 79 -9.69 -2.10 3.28
CA LYS A 79 -10.90 -1.31 3.50
C LYS A 79 -11.70 -1.76 4.73
N GLN A 80 -11.23 -2.75 5.48
CA GLN A 80 -11.91 -3.24 6.65
C GLN A 80 -11.92 -2.14 7.72
N SER A 81 -13.12 -1.67 8.06
CA SER A 81 -13.29 -0.74 9.18
C SER A 81 -13.26 -1.52 10.49
N ARG A 82 -12.66 -0.92 11.53
CA ARG A 82 -12.72 -1.47 12.88
C ARG A 82 -14.17 -1.39 13.36
N VAL A 83 -14.74 -2.53 13.76
CA VAL A 83 -16.07 -2.57 14.37
C VAL A 83 -16.06 -1.72 15.63
N ARG A 84 -17.12 -0.94 15.85
CA ARG A 84 -17.26 -0.17 17.09
C ARG A 84 -17.42 -1.14 18.24
N PHE A 85 -16.63 -0.96 19.30
CA PHE A 85 -16.94 -1.62 20.56
C PHE A 85 -18.23 -1.02 21.12
N ASN A 86 -19.05 -1.87 21.74
CA ASN A 86 -20.15 -1.38 22.54
C ASN A 86 -19.59 -0.50 23.66
N ILE A 87 -20.26 0.62 23.94
CA ILE A 87 -19.89 1.47 25.07
C ILE A 87 -20.24 0.69 26.34
N GLY A 88 -19.22 0.34 27.13
CA GLY A 88 -19.42 -0.21 28.46
C GLY A 88 -20.06 0.86 29.35
N THR A 89 -21.29 0.65 29.79
CA THR A 89 -21.91 1.49 30.82
C THR A 89 -21.42 1.04 32.18
N HIS A 90 -20.51 1.80 32.79
CA HIS A 90 -20.06 1.59 34.16
C HIS A 90 -20.86 2.52 35.09
N SER A 91 -21.87 1.98 35.78
CA SER A 91 -22.57 2.69 36.85
C SER A 91 -22.21 2.08 38.20
N ILE A 92 -21.70 2.91 39.10
CA ILE A 92 -21.40 2.54 40.49
C ILE A 92 -22.49 3.10 41.41
N LYS A 93 -22.89 2.34 42.43
CA LYS A 93 -23.95 2.74 43.39
C LYS A 93 -23.37 3.15 44.74
N GLY A 94 -22.22 2.59 45.11
CA GLY A 94 -21.49 2.83 46.35
C GLY A 94 -20.01 3.10 46.14
N THR A 95 -19.34 3.48 47.22
CA THR A 95 -17.89 3.73 47.25
C THR A 95 -17.12 2.41 47.12
N LEU A 96 -16.15 2.34 46.21
CA LEU A 96 -15.32 1.15 45.90
C LEU A 96 -16.02 -0.01 45.16
N ASP A 97 -17.22 0.18 44.61
CA ASP A 97 -17.93 -0.85 43.83
C ASP A 97 -17.20 -1.28 42.53
N TYR A 98 -16.33 -0.43 42.01
CA TYR A 98 -15.59 -0.67 40.78
C TYR A 98 -14.20 -0.04 40.86
N ILE A 99 -13.16 -0.86 40.73
CA ILE A 99 -11.75 -0.43 40.74
C ILE A 99 -11.14 -0.77 39.39
N HIS A 100 -10.62 0.23 38.70
CA HIS A 100 -9.83 0.04 37.50
C HIS A 100 -8.34 0.01 37.87
N SER A 101 -7.69 -1.13 37.65
CA SER A 101 -6.25 -1.30 37.83
C SER A 101 -5.61 -1.59 36.48
N ASP A 102 -4.59 -0.83 36.12
CA ASP A 102 -3.79 -1.06 34.91
C ASP A 102 -2.32 -1.25 35.30
N LEU A 103 -1.61 -2.08 34.54
CA LEU A 103 -0.18 -2.34 34.73
C LEU A 103 0.61 -1.54 33.70
N TRP A 104 1.42 -0.61 34.19
CA TRP A 104 2.37 0.11 33.36
C TRP A 104 3.66 -0.70 33.17
N GLY A 105 4.31 -0.61 31.99
CA GLY A 105 5.68 -1.12 31.81
C GLY A 105 6.28 -0.79 30.45
N PRO A 106 7.54 -1.20 30.20
CA PRO A 106 8.68 -1.20 31.13
C PRO A 106 9.22 0.23 31.32
N ALA A 107 9.65 0.58 32.53
CA ALA A 107 10.30 1.87 32.77
C ALA A 107 11.75 1.82 32.27
N GLU A 108 12.21 2.87 31.59
CA GLU A 108 13.62 3.01 31.26
C GLU A 108 14.45 3.03 32.54
N VAL A 109 15.46 2.15 32.60
CA VAL A 109 16.44 2.12 33.70
C VAL A 109 17.69 2.86 33.21
N PRO A 110 18.27 3.80 33.99
CA PRO A 110 19.52 4.43 33.63
C PRO A 110 20.63 3.39 33.44
N SER A 111 21.37 3.52 32.33
CA SER A 111 22.60 2.76 32.03
C SER A 111 23.83 3.39 32.66
#